data_AF-X8DIE6-F1
#
_entry.id   AF-X8DIE6-F1
#
_cell.length_a   1.000
_cell.length_b   1.000
_cell.length_c   1.000
_cell.angle_alpha   90.00
_cell.angle_beta   90.00
_cell.angle_gamma   90.00
#
_symmetry.space_group_name_H-M   'P 1'
#
loop_
_entity.id
_entity.type
_entity.pdbx_description
1 polymer ?
#
loop_
_entity_poly.entity_id
_entity_poly.type
_entity_poly.pdbx_seq_one_letter_code
_entity_poly.pdbx_strand_id
1 'polypeptide(L)'
;MNDNPNTNGDNMKPRIEPQVVIDLVEQYIDKELHDAEQYINRAPFDDSGCWSLHRLAADIYAQGYADGEQAQGVRGRQAALRQREAREKSSE
;
A
#
# COMPACT_ATOMS: atom_id res chain seq x y z
N MET A 1 -18.65 -21.49 35.46
CA MET A 1 -17.50 -21.01 34.66
C MET A 1 -17.69 -21.54 33.26
N ASN A 2 -18.05 -20.67 32.31
CA ASN A 2 -18.37 -21.08 30.94
C ASN A 2 -17.09 -21.16 30.12
N ASP A 3 -16.66 -22.38 29.82
CA ASP A 3 -15.82 -22.64 28.65
C ASP A 3 -16.67 -22.42 27.40
N ASN A 4 -16.26 -21.50 26.52
CA ASN A 4 -16.89 -21.28 25.23
C ASN A 4 -15.93 -21.68 24.10
N PRO A 5 -16.04 -22.91 23.56
CA PRO A 5 -15.34 -23.34 22.37
C PRO A 5 -16.29 -23.35 21.18
N ASN A 6 -16.26 -22.31 20.34
CA ASN A 6 -16.56 -22.43 18.89
C ASN A 6 -16.22 -21.12 18.18
N THR A 7 -15.13 -21.09 17.40
CA THR A 7 -15.12 -21.22 15.93
C THR A 7 -15.72 -20.03 15.19
N ASN A 8 -14.85 -19.36 14.45
CA ASN A 8 -14.91 -19.19 13.00
C ASN A 8 -13.73 -18.24 12.68
N GLY A 9 -12.56 -18.70 12.24
CA GLY A 9 -12.44 -19.44 10.98
C GLY A 9 -12.71 -18.56 9.76
N ASP A 10 -13.16 -17.31 9.97
CA ASP A 10 -13.49 -16.38 8.92
C ASP A 10 -12.25 -15.54 8.60
N ASN A 11 -11.42 -16.11 7.74
CA ASN A 11 -10.78 -15.35 6.66
C ASN A 11 -10.06 -14.06 7.10
N MET A 12 -9.11 -14.19 8.04
CA MET A 12 -8.08 -13.17 8.23
C MET A 12 -7.13 -13.20 7.03
N LYS A 13 -7.64 -12.80 5.84
CA LYS A 13 -6.75 -12.23 4.83
C LYS A 13 -5.97 -11.17 5.59
N PRO A 14 -4.63 -11.24 5.69
CA PRO A 14 -3.90 -10.12 6.26
C PRO A 14 -4.40 -8.90 5.50
N ARG A 15 -4.88 -7.90 6.22
CA ARG A 15 -5.19 -6.61 5.63
C ARG A 15 -3.83 -6.10 5.19
N ILE A 16 -3.46 -6.37 3.93
CA ILE A 16 -2.20 -5.91 3.35
C ILE A 16 -2.43 -4.44 3.05
N GLU A 17 -2.44 -3.62 4.11
CA GLU A 17 -2.19 -2.20 3.95
C GLU A 17 -0.68 -2.08 3.76
N PRO A 18 -0.19 -1.65 2.59
CA PRO A 18 1.23 -1.44 2.41
C PRO A 18 1.68 -0.42 3.46
N GLN A 19 2.71 -0.74 4.25
CA GLN A 19 3.20 0.14 5.31
C GLN A 19 3.48 1.56 4.77
N VAL A 20 3.99 1.64 3.54
CA VAL A 20 4.24 2.91 2.84
C VAL A 20 2.97 3.75 2.69
N VAL A 21 1.82 3.14 2.42
CA VAL A 21 0.53 3.86 2.33
C VAL A 21 0.10 4.36 3.70
N ILE A 22 0.29 3.57 4.75
CA ILE A 22 0.02 3.99 6.14
C ILE A 22 0.89 5.20 6.47
N ASP A 23 2.19 5.11 6.24
CA ASP A 23 3.14 6.18 6.54
C ASP A 23 2.82 7.47 5.78
N LEU A 24 2.34 7.38 4.53
CA LEU A 24 1.90 8.53 3.73
C LEU A 24 0.65 9.20 4.34
N VAL A 25 -0.32 8.39 4.78
CA VAL A 25 -1.55 8.89 5.40
C VAL A 25 -1.25 9.54 6.75
N GLU A 26 -0.43 8.91 7.60
CA GLU A 26 -0.04 9.46 8.91
C GLU A 26 0.71 10.79 8.74
N GLN A 27 1.67 10.87 7.80
CA GLN A 27 2.37 12.12 7.49
C GLN A 27 1.42 13.24 7.04
N TYR A 28 0.39 12.91 6.26
CA TYR A 28 -0.64 13.87 5.87
C TYR A 28 -1.43 14.36 7.08
N ILE A 29 -1.87 13.45 7.95
CA ILE A 29 -2.64 13.77 9.16
C ILE A 29 -1.83 14.68 10.07
N ASP A 30 -0.59 14.31 10.37
CA ASP A 30 0.31 15.08 11.23
C ASP A 30 0.50 16.50 10.69
N LYS A 31 0.68 16.63 9.37
CA LYS A 31 0.81 17.93 8.72
C LYS A 31 -0.46 18.77 8.83
N GLU A 32 -1.62 18.20 8.50
CA GLU A 32 -2.89 18.94 8.53
C GLU A 32 -3.26 19.36 9.95
N LEU A 33 -2.99 18.53 10.95
CA LEU A 33 -3.19 18.88 12.36
C LEU A 33 -2.23 20.00 12.79
N HIS A 34 -0.95 19.89 12.45
CA HIS A 34 0.03 20.93 12.73
C HIS A 34 -0.34 22.27 12.11
N ASP A 35 -0.73 22.25 10.83
CA ASP A 35 -1.12 23.44 10.09
C ASP A 35 -2.42 24.05 10.65
N ALA A 36 -3.38 23.23 11.09
CA ALA A 36 -4.61 23.71 11.75
C ALA A 36 -4.35 24.32 13.14
N GLU A 37 -3.36 23.82 13.88
CA GLU A 37 -2.94 24.40 15.16
C GLU A 37 -2.16 25.71 14.98
N GLN A 38 -1.37 25.81 13.91
CA GLN A 38 -0.46 26.93 13.68
C GLN A 38 -1.16 28.16 13.08
N TYR A 39 -2.15 27.96 12.21
CA TYR A 39 -2.78 29.05 11.45
C TYR A 39 -4.25 29.21 11.82
N ILE A 40 -4.61 30.39 12.35
CA ILE A 40 -5.98 30.73 12.81
C ILE A 40 -7.01 30.64 11.67
N ASN A 41 -6.57 30.78 10.42
CA ASN A 41 -7.41 30.75 9.23
C ASN A 41 -7.36 29.41 8.47
N ARG A 42 -6.75 28.37 9.04
CA ARG A 42 -6.78 27.02 8.47
C ARG A 42 -7.82 26.16 9.17
N ALA A 43 -8.49 25.35 8.38
CA ALA A 43 -9.34 24.26 8.86
C ALA A 43 -9.08 23.01 8.02
N PRO A 44 -9.20 21.81 8.60
CA PRO A 44 -9.17 20.58 7.81
C PRO A 44 -10.19 20.66 6.66
N PHE A 45 -9.74 20.39 5.43
CA PHE A 45 -10.52 20.50 4.18
C PHE A 45 -10.85 21.93 3.68
N ASP A 46 -10.10 22.95 4.08
CA ASP A 46 -10.06 24.19 3.29
C ASP A 46 -9.46 23.97 1.89
N ASP A 47 -9.43 24.98 1.02
CA ASP A 47 -8.89 24.86 -0.34
C ASP A 47 -7.45 24.28 -0.36
N SER A 48 -6.66 24.58 0.68
CA SER A 48 -5.30 24.06 0.82
C SER A 48 -5.27 22.61 1.32
N GLY A 49 -6.19 22.23 2.22
CA GLY A 49 -6.42 20.85 2.67
C GLY A 49 -6.96 19.93 1.56
N CYS A 50 -7.83 20.45 0.69
CA CYS A 50 -8.31 19.72 -0.49
C CYS A 50 -7.15 19.44 -1.47
N TRP A 51 -6.27 20.42 -1.67
CA TRP A 51 -5.09 20.24 -2.52
C TRP A 51 -4.10 19.22 -1.94
N SER A 52 -3.81 19.29 -0.63
CA SER A 52 -2.90 18.34 0.02
C SER A 52 -3.47 16.92 0.00
N LEU A 53 -4.79 16.74 0.12
CA LEU A 53 -5.46 15.46 -0.05
C LEU A 53 -5.31 14.91 -1.48
N HIS A 54 -5.49 15.76 -2.49
CA HIS A 54 -5.27 15.37 -3.89
C HIS A 54 -3.83 14.91 -4.14
N ARG A 55 -2.86 15.57 -3.51
CA ARG A 55 -1.46 15.19 -3.57
C ARG A 55 -1.20 13.83 -2.90
N LEU A 56 -1.76 13.61 -1.71
CA LEU A 56 -1.68 12.31 -1.02
C LEU A 56 -2.23 11.19 -1.91
N ALA A 57 -3.39 11.40 -2.53
CA ALA A 57 -3.98 10.40 -3.43
C ALA A 57 -3.05 10.08 -4.60
N ALA A 58 -2.44 11.10 -5.22
CA ALA A 58 -1.47 10.90 -6.30
C ALA A 58 -0.25 10.08 -5.86
N ASP A 59 0.29 10.35 -4.67
CA ASP A 59 1.44 9.64 -4.11
C ASP A 59 1.10 8.16 -3.84
N ILE A 60 -0.09 7.87 -3.31
CA ILE A 60 -0.57 6.48 -3.10
C ILE A 60 -0.72 5.74 -4.43
N TYR A 61 -1.31 6.38 -5.46
CA TYR A 61 -1.44 5.76 -6.77
C TYR A 61 -0.09 5.50 -7.43
N ALA A 62 0.85 6.44 -7.32
CA ALA A 62 2.20 6.27 -7.84
C ALA A 62 2.92 5.09 -7.15
N GLN A 63 2.79 4.96 -5.83
CA GLN A 63 3.35 3.83 -5.09
C GLN A 63 2.76 2.50 -5.55
N GLY A 64 1.43 2.42 -5.68
CA GLY A 64 0.76 1.21 -6.16
C GLY A 64 1.16 0.83 -7.59
N TYR A 65 1.38 1.82 -8.46
CA TYR A 65 1.89 1.59 -9.82
C TYR A 65 3.31 1.00 -9.79
N ALA A 66 4.22 1.60 -9.04
CA ALA A 66 5.60 1.14 -8.91
C ALA A 66 5.68 -0.29 -8.36
N ASP A 67 4.89 -0.61 -7.33
CA ASP A 67 4.80 -1.96 -6.76
C ASP A 67 4.30 -2.97 -7.80
N GLY A 68 3.33 -2.56 -8.63
CA GLY A 68 2.82 -3.34 -9.75
C GLY A 68 3.89 -3.65 -10.80
N GLU A 69 4.69 -2.65 -11.19
CA GLU A 69 5.80 -2.83 -12.13
C GLU A 69 6.85 -3.81 -11.59
N GLN A 70 7.19 -3.70 -10.31
CA GLN A 70 8.14 -4.61 -9.67
C GLN A 70 7.61 -6.04 -9.65
N ALA A 71 6.35 -6.24 -9.27
CA ALA A 71 5.71 -7.55 -9.27
C ALA A 71 5.67 -8.17 -10.67
N GLN A 72 5.37 -7.37 -11.70
CA GLN A 72 5.41 -7.82 -13.10
C GLN A 72 6.83 -8.20 -13.53
N GLY A 73 7.84 -7.40 -13.16
CA GLY A 73 9.24 -7.70 -13.43
C GLY A 73 9.71 -9.02 -12.81
N VAL A 74 9.33 -9.29 -11.56
CA VAL A 74 9.63 -10.57 -10.87
C VAL A 74 9.01 -11.75 -11.63
N ARG A 75 7.73 -11.64 -12.01
CA ARG A 75 7.02 -12.70 -12.76
C ARG A 75 7.69 -12.97 -14.10
N GLY A 76 8.11 -11.92 -14.81
CA GLY A 76 8.85 -12.04 -16.07
C GLY A 76 10.18 -12.77 -15.91
N ARG A 77 10.97 -12.40 -14.89
CA ARG A 77 12.25 -13.07 -14.60
C ARG A 77 12.07 -14.55 -14.25
N GLN A 78 11.06 -14.88 -13.43
CA GLN A 78 10.75 -16.27 -13.09
C GLN A 78 10.30 -17.09 -14.31
N ALA A 79 9.53 -16.50 -15.23
CA ALA A 79 9.15 -17.17 -16.47
C ALA A 79 10.38 -17.45 -17.36
N ALA A 80 11.29 -16.48 -17.48
CA ALA A 80 12.52 -16.64 -18.26
C ALA A 80 13.45 -17.72 -17.66
N LEU A 81 13.60 -17.77 -16.34
CA LEU A 81 14.37 -18.81 -15.64
C LEU A 81 13.80 -20.21 -15.92
N ARG A 82 12.49 -20.39 -15.78
CA ARG A 82 11.83 -21.67 -16.08
C ARG A 82 12.02 -22.10 -17.53
N GLN A 83 12.01 -21.17 -18.48
CA GLN A 83 12.27 -21.48 -19.89
C GLN A 83 13.73 -21.91 -20.14
N ARG A 84 14.69 -21.33 -19.42
CA ARG A 84 16.11 -21.75 -19.49
C ARG A 84 16.29 -23.15 -18.93
N GLU A 85 15.79 -23.41 -17.72
CA GLU A 85 15.85 -24.73 -17.08
C GLU A 85 15.18 -25.82 -17.93
N ALA A 86 14.06 -25.50 -18.60
CA ALA A 86 13.38 -26.43 -19.50
C ALA A 86 14.21 -26.78 -20.74
N ARG A 87 14.96 -25.81 -21.29
CA ARG A 87 15.86 -26.03 -22.44
C ARG A 87 17.08 -26.86 -22.07
N GLU A 88 17.65 -26.61 -20.89
CA GLU A 88 18.79 -27.38 -20.37
C GLU A 88 18.40 -28.85 -20.17
N LYS A 89 17.24 -29.12 -19.56
CA LYS A 89 16.72 -30.49 -19.37
C LYS A 89 16.35 -31.23 -20.65
N SER A 90 16.02 -30.53 -21.74
CA SER A 90 15.72 -31.18 -23.02
C SER A 90 16.97 -31.49 -23.86
N SER A 91 18.15 -31.07 -23.39
CA SER A 91 19.42 -31.20 -24.10
C SER A 91 20.31 -32.32 -23.53
N GLU A 92 19.88 -32.98 -22.45
CA GLU A 92 20.44 -34.23 -21.87
C GLU A 92 19.62 -35.44 -22.31
#